data_AF-A2ZHY2-F1
#
_entry.id   AF-A2ZHY2-F1
#
_cell.length_a   1.000
_cell.length_b   1.000
_cell.length_c   1.000
_cell.angle_alpha   90.00
_cell.angle_beta   90.00
_cell.angle_gamma   90.00
#
_symmetry.space_group_name_H-M   'P 1'
#
loop_
_entity.id
_entity.type
_entity.pdbx_description
1 polymer ?
#
loop_
_entity_poly.entity_id
_entity_poly.type
_entity_poly.pdbx_seq_one_letter_code
_entity_poly.pdbx_strand_id
1 'polypeptide(L)'
;MGSEKRKTRDRHGARGKASYDKPKPSITDPELEETEDADQFESGHLGIIGGDSDKDQADCDQPMQEATEDLNQPGIVGDELDEGRGRSVYLVACHWDWSRYSKPYSVYNVGVTATATATSSPPQAKRKRLRRITRLPTAAGGKSFTSVRSIHRAWIVGVGGDPGETVIFDTRTEKVVHGPALNSAKWCPALMAVGDKVYAMSKSPSWIADPDFPPWFELLDLSQSKVVAATAGRGYHLEGCSWIKLPHPPCFPWKLRPVDYTLLPVVIVMSYVVVDAYILVSFNQPWGTYAFDTNSIKWHKVDDKRLPFTGCAAPHGSVFLGLSKDNGPINAYRINVTTSDKEYDPCLSIVVLPVKYMEHEVDAGSCFFSLEDGLFCSLRFSLDSSSVIRSKNLEVFPTKAHVDLRTYQTENTSPLEAPEETLLAVKPEVRVCSQWEQAFKISCSSHGFSPFAFALLSI
;
A
#
# COMPACT_ATOMS: atom_id res chain seq x y z
N MET A 1 19.41 -64.71 -15.14
CA MET A 1 19.38 -64.78 -13.66
C MET A 1 18.47 -63.68 -13.18
N GLY A 2 17.27 -64.04 -12.74
CA GLY A 2 16.29 -63.09 -12.24
C GLY A 2 15.65 -63.65 -10.98
N SER A 3 15.56 -62.80 -9.96
CA SER A 3 14.56 -62.91 -8.88
C SER A 3 14.58 -61.62 -8.07
N GLU A 4 13.54 -60.80 -8.25
CA GLU A 4 13.11 -59.84 -7.24
C GLU A 4 12.15 -60.52 -6.25
N LYS A 5 12.27 -60.14 -4.97
CA LYS A 5 11.22 -59.66 -4.04
C LYS A 5 11.36 -60.21 -2.62
N ARG A 6 11.48 -59.28 -1.65
CA ARG A 6 10.88 -59.25 -0.29
C ARG A 6 11.27 -57.89 0.34
N LYS A 7 10.37 -56.93 0.60
CA LYS A 7 9.28 -56.75 1.60
C LYS A 7 9.77 -56.39 3.02
N THR A 8 9.09 -55.39 3.62
CA THR A 8 9.02 -54.92 5.04
C THR A 8 10.10 -53.90 5.47
N ARG A 9 9.88 -52.89 6.33
CA ARG A 9 8.88 -52.66 7.40
C ARG A 9 8.95 -51.19 7.88
N ASP A 10 7.83 -50.62 8.34
CA ASP A 10 7.75 -49.39 9.16
C ASP A 10 8.31 -49.57 10.58
N ARG A 11 8.80 -48.48 11.20
CA ARG A 11 8.58 -48.15 12.63
C ARG A 11 9.06 -46.74 13.05
N HIS A 12 8.27 -46.15 13.95
CA HIS A 12 8.39 -44.88 14.68
C HIS A 12 9.52 -44.78 15.71
N GLY A 13 9.79 -43.53 16.15
CA GLY A 13 10.34 -43.14 17.47
C GLY A 13 11.66 -42.38 17.37
N ALA A 14 12.04 -41.40 18.19
CA ALA A 14 11.48 -40.68 19.34
C ALA A 14 12.56 -39.67 19.80
N ARG A 15 12.14 -38.46 20.18
CA ARG A 15 12.57 -37.63 21.33
C ARG A 15 14.06 -37.54 21.78
N GLY A 16 14.57 -36.31 21.90
CA GLY A 16 15.69 -35.92 22.80
C GLY A 16 16.28 -34.53 22.46
N LYS A 17 15.84 -33.43 23.09
CA LYS A 17 16.43 -32.71 24.25
C LYS A 17 17.91 -32.23 24.12
N ALA A 18 18.03 -30.89 24.17
CA ALA A 18 19.04 -30.03 24.81
C ALA A 18 20.49 -29.95 24.26
N SER A 19 20.94 -28.75 23.90
CA SER A 19 21.84 -27.94 24.74
C SER A 19 22.07 -26.55 24.13
N TYR A 20 22.19 -25.56 25.02
CA TYR A 20 22.70 -24.23 24.72
C TYR A 20 24.22 -24.30 24.74
N ASP A 21 24.89 -23.77 23.72
CA ASP A 21 26.23 -23.20 23.86
C ASP A 21 26.45 -22.09 22.82
N LYS A 22 26.77 -20.89 23.31
CA LYS A 22 27.27 -19.75 22.52
C LYS A 22 28.78 -19.91 22.33
N PRO A 23 29.32 -19.47 21.17
CA PRO A 23 30.66 -18.88 21.13
C PRO A 23 30.61 -17.37 20.84
N LYS A 24 31.51 -16.64 21.50
CA LYS A 24 31.86 -15.21 21.28
C LYS A 24 32.57 -15.00 19.92
N PRO A 25 32.63 -13.75 19.41
CA PRO A 25 33.00 -13.45 18.03
C PRO A 25 34.51 -13.35 17.83
N SER A 26 35.01 -13.86 16.71
CA SER A 26 36.34 -13.57 16.18
C SER A 26 36.22 -12.67 14.95
N ILE A 27 36.84 -11.50 15.04
CA ILE A 27 37.05 -10.53 13.96
C ILE A 27 38.04 -11.14 12.97
N THR A 28 37.68 -11.18 11.70
CA THR A 28 38.64 -11.13 10.58
C THR A 28 37.89 -10.62 9.34
N ASP A 29 38.21 -9.40 8.93
CA ASP A 29 37.81 -8.83 7.64
C ASP A 29 38.48 -9.62 6.50
N PRO A 30 37.80 -9.73 5.36
CA PRO A 30 38.48 -9.71 4.08
C PRO A 30 37.99 -8.50 3.26
N GLU A 31 38.96 -7.66 2.91
CA GLU A 31 38.90 -6.75 1.77
C GLU A 31 38.29 -7.48 0.56
N LEU A 32 37.26 -6.89 -0.04
CA LEU A 32 36.85 -7.22 -1.39
C LEU A 32 36.80 -5.93 -2.18
N GLU A 33 37.75 -5.84 -3.11
CA GLU A 33 37.93 -4.80 -4.10
C GLU A 33 36.63 -4.50 -4.85
N GLU A 34 36.22 -3.24 -4.82
CA GLU A 34 35.19 -2.70 -5.70
C GLU A 34 35.80 -2.49 -7.09
N THR A 35 35.31 -3.22 -8.09
CA THR A 35 35.47 -2.85 -9.49
C THR A 35 34.26 -2.01 -9.87
N GLU A 36 34.41 -0.69 -9.83
CA GLU A 36 33.46 0.27 -10.37
C GLU A 36 33.58 0.28 -11.91
N ASP A 37 32.53 -0.16 -12.60
CA ASP A 37 32.39 0.12 -14.04
C ASP A 37 31.77 1.50 -14.23
N ALA A 38 32.55 2.35 -14.89
CA ALA A 38 32.24 3.71 -15.28
C ALA A 38 31.28 3.75 -16.48
N ASP A 39 30.29 4.63 -16.43
CA ASP A 39 29.69 5.22 -17.62
C ASP A 39 29.95 6.73 -17.62
N GLN A 40 30.77 7.13 -18.58
CA GLN A 40 31.20 8.47 -18.91
C GLN A 40 30.04 9.28 -19.52
N PHE A 41 29.92 10.55 -19.15
CA PHE A 41 29.78 11.63 -20.13
C PHE A 41 30.52 12.88 -19.64
N GLU A 42 31.30 13.43 -20.57
CA GLU A 42 32.33 14.45 -20.43
C GLU A 42 31.78 15.81 -19.95
N SER A 43 32.42 16.37 -18.92
CA SER A 43 32.40 17.80 -18.63
C SER A 43 33.67 18.44 -19.21
N GLY A 44 33.48 19.36 -20.17
CA GLY A 44 34.54 20.25 -20.66
C GLY A 44 35.04 21.20 -19.57
N HIS A 45 36.35 21.39 -19.55
CA HIS A 45 37.19 22.01 -18.54
C HIS A 45 37.41 23.52 -18.76
N LEU A 46 38.03 24.16 -17.74
CA LEU A 46 38.64 25.51 -17.63
C LEU A 46 37.76 26.58 -16.95
N GLY A 47 38.17 27.29 -15.90
CA GLY A 47 39.44 27.33 -15.16
C GLY A 47 39.51 28.59 -14.27
N ILE A 48 39.80 28.37 -12.98
CA ILE A 48 40.68 29.10 -12.02
C ILE A 48 40.64 30.66 -11.88
N ILE A 49 40.84 31.08 -10.61
CA ILE A 49 41.37 32.36 -10.04
C ILE A 49 40.23 33.27 -9.52
N GLY A 50 40.10 33.70 -8.26
CA GLY A 50 41.02 33.85 -7.12
C GLY A 50 41.10 35.34 -6.75
N GLY A 51 40.88 35.71 -5.47
CA GLY A 51 41.36 37.00 -4.93
C GLY A 51 40.39 37.81 -4.06
N ASP A 52 40.85 38.08 -2.83
CA ASP A 52 40.26 38.86 -1.73
C ASP A 52 40.06 40.37 -1.99
N SER A 53 39.18 41.02 -1.22
CA SER A 53 39.55 41.95 -0.11
C SER A 53 38.57 43.13 0.12
N ASP A 54 38.14 43.22 1.39
CA ASP A 54 38.02 44.39 2.28
C ASP A 54 37.14 45.64 2.03
N LYS A 55 36.30 45.88 3.07
CA LYS A 55 36.04 47.13 3.83
C LYS A 55 35.07 48.20 3.27
N ASP A 56 33.98 48.50 4.00
CA ASP A 56 33.93 49.59 5.02
C ASP A 56 32.52 49.85 5.62
N GLN A 57 32.52 49.92 6.96
CA GLN A 57 31.79 50.74 7.96
C GLN A 57 30.44 51.50 7.73
N ALA A 58 29.62 51.43 8.80
CA ALA A 58 28.69 52.45 9.40
C ALA A 58 27.30 52.67 8.76
N ASP A 59 26.23 53.07 9.45
CA ASP A 59 25.67 53.00 10.82
C ASP A 59 24.25 53.62 10.70
N CYS A 60 23.40 53.41 11.70
CA CYS A 60 22.15 54.15 12.03
C CYS A 60 20.79 53.78 11.35
N ASP A 61 19.91 53.26 12.21
CA ASP A 61 18.54 53.70 12.53
C ASP A 61 17.36 53.60 11.53
N GLN A 62 16.37 52.78 11.93
CA GLN A 62 14.94 52.79 11.53
C GLN A 62 14.23 54.08 12.05
N PRO A 63 12.91 54.38 11.81
CA PRO A 63 11.81 53.56 11.28
C PRO A 63 10.71 54.26 10.42
N MET A 64 9.71 53.46 9.99
CA MET A 64 8.33 53.80 9.58
C MET A 64 8.08 54.74 8.37
N GLN A 65 7.36 54.23 7.36
CA GLN A 65 5.99 54.68 7.06
C GLN A 65 5.33 53.86 5.93
N GLU A 66 4.04 53.63 6.10
CA GLU A 66 3.07 53.24 5.07
C GLU A 66 3.08 54.25 3.90
N ALA A 67 2.86 53.77 2.67
CA ALA A 67 1.71 54.16 1.86
C ALA A 67 1.78 53.63 0.42
N THR A 68 0.62 53.16 -0.03
CA THR A 68 0.05 53.24 -1.39
C THR A 68 0.72 52.49 -2.55
N GLU A 69 -0.06 51.50 -3.00
CA GLU A 69 -0.27 51.07 -4.37
C GLU A 69 0.12 52.10 -5.43
N ASP A 70 0.89 51.67 -6.43
CA ASP A 70 0.63 52.10 -7.78
C ASP A 70 0.78 50.94 -8.76
N LEU A 71 -0.23 50.85 -9.62
CA LEU A 71 -0.53 49.79 -10.55
C LEU A 71 0.47 49.79 -11.70
N ASN A 72 1.11 48.65 -11.95
CA ASN A 72 1.53 48.27 -13.29
C ASN A 72 1.49 46.74 -13.42
N GLN A 73 0.32 46.23 -13.81
CA GLN A 73 0.26 45.00 -14.59
C GLN A 73 0.72 45.30 -16.02
N PRO A 74 1.34 44.30 -16.66
CA PRO A 74 0.63 43.68 -17.76
C PRO A 74 0.54 42.15 -17.58
N GLY A 75 -0.70 41.66 -17.56
CA GLY A 75 -1.16 40.58 -18.46
C GLY A 75 -0.45 39.21 -18.43
N ILE A 76 -1.07 38.28 -17.70
CA ILE A 76 -1.47 36.93 -18.15
C ILE A 76 -0.37 36.03 -18.76
N VAL A 77 0.03 35.02 -17.98
CA VAL A 77 -0.09 33.61 -18.40
C VAL A 77 -0.79 32.88 -17.26
N GLY A 78 -2.08 32.62 -17.45
CA GLY A 78 -2.76 31.52 -16.79
C GLY A 78 -2.39 30.20 -17.45
N ASP A 79 -2.86 29.11 -16.85
CA ASP A 79 -2.63 27.68 -17.16
C ASP A 79 -1.32 27.12 -16.56
N GLU A 80 -1.35 26.06 -15.76
CA GLU A 80 -2.30 24.93 -15.76
C GLU A 80 -2.94 24.75 -14.37
N LEU A 81 -4.27 24.96 -14.30
CA LEU A 81 -5.10 24.09 -13.47
C LEU A 81 -4.78 22.66 -13.89
N ASP A 82 -4.64 21.74 -12.94
CA ASP A 82 -4.39 20.29 -13.15
C ASP A 82 -5.64 19.60 -13.76
N GLU A 83 -6.34 20.28 -14.68
CA GLU A 83 -7.36 19.78 -15.57
C GLU A 83 -6.66 19.06 -16.73
N GLY A 84 -6.06 17.90 -16.48
CA GLY A 84 -5.56 17.09 -17.59
C GLY A 84 -4.62 15.94 -17.26
N ARG A 85 -3.99 15.90 -16.08
CA ARG A 85 -3.19 14.74 -15.70
C ARG A 85 -4.11 13.63 -15.18
N GLY A 86 -4.60 12.81 -16.11
CA GLY A 86 -5.41 11.63 -15.79
C GLY A 86 -4.78 10.78 -14.67
N ARG A 87 -5.62 10.19 -13.81
CA ARG A 87 -5.17 9.33 -12.70
C ARG A 87 -4.18 8.29 -13.20
N SER A 88 -3.06 8.17 -12.50
CA SER A 88 -2.01 7.23 -12.88
C SER A 88 -2.04 6.00 -11.99
N VAL A 89 -1.79 4.85 -12.59
CA VAL A 89 -1.72 3.57 -11.89
C VAL A 89 -0.26 3.23 -11.66
N TYR A 90 0.09 2.94 -10.41
CA TYR A 90 1.43 2.63 -9.96
C TYR A 90 1.49 1.23 -9.35
N LEU A 91 2.47 0.45 -9.77
CA LEU A 91 2.81 -0.83 -9.15
C LEU A 91 4.02 -0.63 -8.24
N VAL A 92 3.88 -0.99 -6.98
CA VAL A 92 4.98 -1.12 -6.03
C VAL A 92 5.33 -2.60 -5.91
N ALA A 93 6.57 -2.96 -6.24
CA ALA A 93 7.05 -4.33 -6.18
C ALA A 93 8.21 -4.47 -5.20
N CYS A 94 8.15 -5.51 -4.37
CA CYS A 94 9.21 -5.88 -3.44
C CYS A 94 10.21 -6.85 -4.07
N HIS A 95 11.49 -6.53 -3.88
CA HIS A 95 12.64 -7.33 -4.22
C HIS A 95 13.14 -8.04 -2.97
N TRP A 96 13.74 -9.21 -3.17
CA TRP A 96 14.19 -10.11 -2.11
C TRP A 96 15.29 -9.52 -1.22
N ASP A 97 15.97 -8.46 -1.62
CA ASP A 97 17.14 -8.02 -0.87
C ASP A 97 16.77 -7.45 0.51
N TRP A 98 16.90 -8.30 1.53
CA TRP A 98 16.53 -8.02 2.92
C TRP A 98 17.54 -7.15 3.67
N SER A 99 18.63 -6.73 3.02
CA SER A 99 19.53 -5.76 3.62
C SER A 99 18.90 -4.36 3.65
N ARG A 100 19.08 -3.61 4.74
CA ARG A 100 18.58 -2.21 4.84
C ARG A 100 19.13 -1.28 3.76
N TYR A 101 20.23 -1.66 3.11
CA TYR A 101 20.92 -0.87 2.08
C TYR A 101 20.37 -1.09 0.67
N SER A 102 19.50 -2.08 0.45
CA SER A 102 19.16 -2.58 -0.88
C SER A 102 18.11 -1.81 -1.67
N LYS A 103 17.34 -0.95 -0.98
CA LYS A 103 16.14 -0.30 -1.53
C LYS A 103 15.19 -1.34 -2.16
N PRO A 104 14.56 -2.20 -1.34
CA PRO A 104 13.89 -3.40 -1.77
C PRO A 104 12.58 -3.14 -2.50
N TYR A 105 12.00 -1.95 -2.43
CA TYR A 105 10.76 -1.65 -3.16
C TYR A 105 11.06 -0.78 -4.38
N SER A 106 10.48 -1.13 -5.53
CA SER A 106 10.53 -0.31 -6.74
C SER A 106 9.13 0.15 -7.13
N VAL A 107 9.01 1.40 -7.55
CA VAL A 107 7.76 1.96 -8.07
C VAL A 107 7.82 1.95 -9.60
N TYR A 108 6.76 1.45 -10.23
CA TYR A 108 6.60 1.37 -11.67
C TYR A 108 5.34 2.13 -12.11
N ASN A 109 5.44 2.91 -13.18
CA ASN A 109 4.26 3.50 -13.81
C ASN A 109 3.64 2.46 -14.75
N VAL A 110 2.36 2.15 -14.54
CA VAL A 110 1.62 1.17 -15.35
C VAL A 110 0.91 1.84 -16.54
N GLY A 111 0.65 3.15 -16.45
CA GLY A 111 0.15 3.96 -17.56
C GLY A 111 -1.19 3.49 -18.10
N VAL A 112 -2.22 3.46 -17.25
CA VAL A 112 -3.61 3.22 -17.67
C VAL A 112 -4.20 4.56 -18.11
N THR A 113 -4.33 4.79 -19.41
CA THR A 113 -5.04 5.96 -19.95
C THR A 113 -6.53 5.62 -20.05
N ALA A 114 -7.37 6.35 -19.32
CA ALA A 114 -8.84 6.20 -19.31
C ALA A 114 -9.50 6.42 -20.69
N THR A 115 -8.74 6.89 -21.69
CA THR A 115 -9.20 7.24 -23.04
C THR A 115 -8.97 6.16 -24.10
N ALA A 116 -8.65 4.92 -23.72
CA ALA A 116 -8.57 3.83 -24.70
C ALA A 116 -9.97 3.40 -25.15
N THR A 117 -10.65 4.23 -25.94
CA THR A 117 -11.83 3.85 -26.72
C THR A 117 -11.50 2.66 -27.58
N ALA A 118 -12.36 1.64 -27.50
CA ALA A 118 -12.27 0.36 -28.17
C ALA A 118 -12.19 0.50 -29.70
N THR A 119 -10.99 0.64 -30.24
CA THR A 119 -10.70 0.42 -31.66
C THR A 119 -9.34 -0.22 -31.81
N SER A 120 -9.22 -1.50 -31.45
CA SER A 120 -8.52 -2.53 -32.22
C SER A 120 -8.37 -3.78 -31.37
N SER A 121 -8.56 -4.94 -32.01
CA SER A 121 -8.23 -6.29 -31.52
C SER A 121 -6.93 -6.33 -30.68
N PRO A 122 -6.86 -7.18 -29.62
CA PRO A 122 -5.69 -7.25 -28.76
C PRO A 122 -4.45 -7.63 -29.58
N PRO A 123 -3.38 -6.82 -29.58
CA PRO A 123 -2.14 -7.22 -30.21
C PRO A 123 -1.58 -8.42 -29.43
N GLN A 124 -1.51 -9.59 -30.04
CA GLN A 124 -0.83 -10.73 -29.43
C GLN A 124 0.70 -10.47 -29.33
N ALA A 125 1.21 -10.77 -28.14
CA ALA A 125 2.49 -11.44 -27.87
C ALA A 125 3.80 -10.63 -27.79
N LYS A 126 3.79 -9.35 -27.40
CA LYS A 126 5.00 -8.74 -26.80
C LYS A 126 4.68 -8.10 -25.45
N ARG A 127 5.11 -8.75 -24.37
CA ARG A 127 5.04 -8.19 -23.02
C ARG A 127 5.79 -6.87 -22.99
N LYS A 128 5.10 -5.79 -22.61
CA LYS A 128 5.71 -4.45 -22.47
C LYS A 128 6.58 -4.42 -21.21
N ARG A 129 7.79 -3.85 -21.31
CA ARG A 129 8.63 -3.65 -20.13
C ARG A 129 8.09 -2.46 -19.32
N LEU A 130 7.79 -2.67 -18.04
CA LEU A 130 7.37 -1.57 -17.17
C LEU A 130 8.55 -0.65 -16.86
N ARG A 131 8.33 0.67 -16.98
CA ARG A 131 9.31 1.69 -16.62
C ARG A 131 9.36 1.81 -15.10
N ARG A 132 10.52 1.52 -14.52
CA ARG A 132 10.81 1.81 -13.12
C ARG A 132 11.01 3.31 -12.97
N ILE A 133 10.29 3.93 -12.04
CA ILE A 133 10.42 5.36 -11.74
C ILE A 133 11.53 5.54 -10.71
N THR A 134 11.44 4.81 -9.60
CA THR A 134 12.39 4.94 -8.49
C THR A 134 12.47 3.66 -7.66
N ARG A 135 13.44 3.63 -6.74
CA ARG A 135 13.52 2.66 -5.64
C ARG A 135 13.30 3.37 -4.32
N LEU A 136 12.52 2.75 -3.43
CA LEU A 136 12.23 3.26 -2.10
C LEU A 136 13.31 2.79 -1.12
N PRO A 137 14.07 3.70 -0.50
CA PRO A 137 15.09 3.38 0.48
C PRO A 137 14.43 3.11 1.84
N THR A 138 14.05 1.87 2.08
CA THR A 138 13.44 1.44 3.34
C THR A 138 13.74 -0.02 3.61
N ALA A 139 13.62 -0.49 4.85
CA ALA A 139 13.84 -1.90 5.20
C ALA A 139 12.93 -2.84 4.39
N ALA A 140 13.42 -4.04 4.08
CA ALA A 140 12.65 -5.04 3.35
C ALA A 140 11.61 -5.73 4.24
N GLY A 141 10.53 -6.19 3.61
CA GLY A 141 9.50 -7.00 4.26
C GLY A 141 8.51 -6.20 5.11
N GLY A 142 7.35 -6.80 5.34
CA GLY A 142 6.36 -6.30 6.29
C GLY A 142 5.67 -4.98 5.96
N LYS A 143 5.85 -4.41 4.76
CA LYS A 143 5.21 -3.14 4.39
C LYS A 143 3.90 -3.36 3.67
N SER A 144 2.98 -2.44 3.91
CA SER A 144 1.78 -2.25 3.12
C SER A 144 1.80 -0.83 2.54
N PHE A 145 1.07 -0.63 1.45
CA PHE A 145 1.02 0.65 0.76
C PHE A 145 -0.42 1.09 0.55
N THR A 146 -0.66 2.39 0.64
CA THR A 146 -1.93 3.03 0.30
C THR A 146 -1.65 4.30 -0.51
N SER A 147 -2.62 4.73 -1.31
CA SER A 147 -2.61 6.06 -1.91
C SER A 147 -3.25 7.08 -0.98
N VAL A 148 -2.70 8.28 -0.96
CA VAL A 148 -3.28 9.48 -0.34
C VAL A 148 -3.37 10.53 -1.42
N ARG A 149 -4.60 10.94 -1.75
CA ARG A 149 -4.88 11.97 -2.74
C ARG A 149 -5.71 13.08 -2.11
N SER A 150 -5.23 14.30 -2.27
CA SER A 150 -5.95 15.54 -2.01
C SER A 150 -5.61 16.55 -3.10
N ILE A 151 -6.22 17.73 -3.05
CA ILE A 151 -5.94 18.82 -4.00
C ILE A 151 -4.45 19.19 -3.98
N HIS A 152 -3.78 19.01 -2.84
CA HIS A 152 -2.38 19.39 -2.67
C HIS A 152 -1.41 18.22 -2.82
N ARG A 153 -1.87 16.96 -2.68
CA ARG A 153 -0.99 15.79 -2.51
C ARG A 153 -1.45 14.61 -3.35
N ALA A 154 -0.48 13.90 -3.91
CA ALA A 154 -0.71 12.71 -4.71
C ALA A 154 0.39 11.70 -4.35
N TRP A 155 0.20 10.97 -3.26
CA TRP A 155 1.28 10.27 -2.57
C TRP A 155 1.00 8.77 -2.46
N ILE A 156 2.04 7.96 -2.68
CA ILE A 156 2.07 6.55 -2.29
C ILE A 156 2.73 6.48 -0.91
N VAL A 157 2.00 6.02 0.10
CA VAL A 157 2.49 5.92 1.48
C VAL A 157 2.71 4.44 1.82
N GLY A 158 3.96 4.07 2.07
CA GLY A 158 4.38 2.74 2.50
C GLY A 158 4.71 2.71 3.99
N VAL A 159 4.08 1.80 4.74
CA VAL A 159 4.19 1.72 6.21
C VAL A 159 4.35 0.28 6.64
N GLY A 160 5.16 0.05 7.68
CA GLY A 160 5.30 -1.24 8.36
C GLY A 160 6.70 -1.83 8.27
N GLY A 161 6.80 -3.12 8.58
CA GLY A 161 8.05 -3.84 8.80
C GLY A 161 8.61 -3.57 10.20
N ASP A 162 9.84 -4.01 10.44
CA ASP A 162 10.60 -3.78 11.67
C ASP A 162 11.88 -3.03 11.28
N PRO A 163 11.98 -1.72 11.58
CA PRO A 163 11.45 -1.05 12.79
C PRO A 163 10.18 -0.20 12.57
N GLY A 164 9.32 -0.51 11.60
CA GLY A 164 8.06 0.23 11.40
C GLY A 164 8.21 1.55 10.64
N GLU A 165 9.15 1.64 9.70
CA GLU A 165 9.44 2.85 8.94
C GLU A 165 8.30 3.26 7.99
N THR A 166 8.16 4.57 7.79
CA THR A 166 7.27 5.17 6.78
C THR A 166 8.11 5.71 5.61
N VAL A 167 7.74 5.34 4.39
CA VAL A 167 8.31 5.87 3.16
C VAL A 167 7.19 6.40 2.27
N ILE A 168 7.41 7.55 1.65
CA ILE A 168 6.41 8.22 0.82
C ILE A 168 7.04 8.48 -0.54
N PHE A 169 6.31 8.16 -1.60
CA PHE A 169 6.65 8.54 -2.95
C PHE A 169 5.64 9.59 -3.42
N ASP A 170 6.13 10.80 -3.68
CA ASP A 170 5.36 11.89 -4.25
C ASP A 170 5.29 11.71 -5.77
N THR A 171 4.11 11.44 -6.31
CA THR A 171 3.95 11.18 -7.75
C THR A 171 4.01 12.44 -8.60
N ARG A 172 3.84 13.64 -8.01
CA ARG A 172 3.92 14.90 -8.74
C ARG A 172 5.37 15.31 -8.95
N THR A 173 6.16 15.22 -7.89
CA THR A 173 7.59 15.61 -7.91
C THR A 173 8.53 14.45 -8.23
N GLU A 174 8.01 13.21 -8.25
CA GLU A 174 8.76 11.95 -8.36
C GLU A 174 9.85 11.79 -7.30
N LYS A 175 9.69 12.46 -6.14
CA LYS A 175 10.62 12.42 -5.03
C LYS A 175 10.22 11.37 -4.01
N VAL A 176 11.22 10.80 -3.36
CA VAL A 176 11.04 9.92 -2.20
C VAL A 176 11.26 10.72 -0.93
N VAL A 177 10.29 10.65 -0.02
CA VAL A 177 10.24 11.37 1.24
C VAL A 177 10.18 10.36 2.39
N HIS A 178 11.01 10.54 3.40
CA HIS A 178 10.98 9.74 4.62
C HIS A 178 9.95 10.30 5.61
N GLY A 179 9.07 9.43 6.10
CA GLY A 179 8.10 9.78 7.14
C GLY A 179 8.56 9.35 8.54
N PRO A 180 7.81 9.71 9.59
CA PRO A 180 8.07 9.24 10.94
C PRO A 180 7.88 7.72 11.05
N ALA A 181 8.63 7.07 11.95
CA ALA A 181 8.42 5.65 12.27
C ALA A 181 7.15 5.46 13.13
N LEU A 182 6.50 4.30 12.98
CA LEU A 182 5.39 3.88 13.86
C LEU A 182 5.84 3.86 15.33
N ASN A 183 4.90 4.05 16.26
CA ASN A 183 5.22 3.90 17.68
C ASN A 183 5.52 2.45 18.06
N SER A 184 4.97 1.48 17.31
CA SER A 184 5.27 0.05 17.41
C SER A 184 5.29 -0.53 16.01
N ALA A 185 6.31 -1.35 15.73
CA ALA A 185 6.47 -2.02 14.44
C ALA A 185 5.24 -2.88 14.11
N LYS A 186 4.83 -2.92 12.85
CA LYS A 186 3.67 -3.72 12.39
C LYS A 186 4.04 -4.50 11.15
N TRP A 187 3.68 -5.78 11.11
CA TRP A 187 3.94 -6.62 9.95
C TRP A 187 2.74 -6.62 9.00
N CYS A 188 2.94 -6.08 7.80
CA CYS A 188 1.93 -5.95 6.75
C CYS A 188 0.60 -5.33 7.25
N PRO A 189 0.63 -4.14 7.89
CA PRO A 189 -0.55 -3.55 8.52
C PRO A 189 -1.68 -3.33 7.51
N ALA A 190 -2.93 -3.34 8.00
CA ALA A 190 -4.04 -2.80 7.22
C ALA A 190 -3.87 -1.28 7.18
N LEU A 191 -3.80 -0.72 5.97
CA LEU A 191 -3.71 0.73 5.76
C LEU A 191 -5.03 1.25 5.17
N MET A 192 -5.52 2.33 5.76
CA MET A 192 -6.75 3.01 5.34
C MET A 192 -6.45 4.51 5.22
N ALA A 193 -6.71 5.08 4.06
CA ALA A 193 -6.62 6.53 3.84
C ALA A 193 -8.00 7.16 3.98
N VAL A 194 -8.12 8.24 4.75
CA VAL A 194 -9.34 9.05 4.90
C VAL A 194 -8.95 10.52 4.75
N GLY A 195 -9.15 11.08 3.57
CA GLY A 195 -8.61 12.41 3.23
C GLY A 195 -7.07 12.43 3.33
N ASP A 196 -6.52 13.43 4.04
CA ASP A 196 -5.08 13.55 4.30
C ASP A 196 -4.58 12.71 5.50
N LYS A 197 -5.39 11.78 6.02
CA LYS A 197 -5.04 10.93 7.16
C LYS A 197 -4.80 9.49 6.74
N VAL A 198 -3.75 8.88 7.30
CA VAL A 198 -3.43 7.46 7.10
C VAL A 198 -3.56 6.72 8.42
N TYR A 199 -4.41 5.71 8.46
CA TYR A 199 -4.60 4.84 9.60
C TYR A 199 -3.88 3.52 9.37
N ALA A 200 -3.14 3.06 10.38
CA ALA A 200 -2.42 1.80 10.36
C ALA A 200 -2.93 0.88 11.48
N MET A 201 -3.48 -0.27 11.11
CA MET A 201 -3.95 -1.30 12.04
C MET A 201 -3.12 -2.58 11.90
N SER A 202 -2.71 -3.16 13.02
CA SER A 202 -2.14 -4.52 13.05
C SER A 202 -3.15 -5.53 12.53
N LYS A 203 -2.81 -6.25 11.46
CA LYS A 203 -3.67 -7.32 10.92
C LYS A 203 -3.72 -8.52 11.85
N SER A 204 -2.60 -8.81 12.53
CA SER A 204 -2.47 -9.92 13.47
C SER A 204 -1.83 -9.41 14.77
N PRO A 205 -2.62 -8.77 15.66
CA PRO A 205 -2.14 -8.25 16.93
C PRO A 205 -1.34 -9.28 17.76
N SER A 206 -0.25 -8.82 18.36
CA SER A 206 0.63 -9.55 19.28
C SER A 206 0.52 -8.97 20.70
N TRP A 207 0.57 -9.85 21.70
CA TRP A 207 0.58 -9.52 23.13
C TRP A 207 1.94 -9.75 23.80
N ILE A 208 2.95 -10.16 23.03
CA ILE A 208 4.25 -10.56 23.58
C ILE A 208 5.30 -9.49 23.32
N ALA A 209 5.52 -9.19 22.04
CA ALA A 209 6.56 -8.28 21.58
C ALA A 209 6.27 -7.84 20.14
N ASP A 210 7.03 -6.85 19.68
CA ASP A 210 7.03 -6.40 18.29
C ASP A 210 7.54 -7.50 17.35
N PRO A 211 7.10 -7.48 16.07
CA PRO A 211 6.09 -6.59 15.50
C PRO A 211 4.65 -6.92 15.96
N ASP A 212 3.74 -5.99 15.71
CA ASP A 212 2.31 -6.02 16.04
C ASP A 212 1.99 -5.97 17.54
N PHE A 213 2.92 -5.46 18.36
CA PHE A 213 2.63 -5.15 19.76
C PHE A 213 1.78 -3.88 19.87
N PRO A 214 1.15 -3.59 21.02
CA PRO A 214 0.52 -2.29 21.22
C PRO A 214 1.45 -1.10 21.02
N PRO A 215 0.95 0.01 20.45
CA PRO A 215 -0.43 0.24 20.01
C PRO A 215 -0.79 -0.51 18.71
N TRP A 216 -1.93 -1.18 18.67
CA TRP A 216 -2.38 -1.91 17.46
C TRP A 216 -3.04 -1.04 16.41
N PHE A 217 -3.41 0.20 16.75
CA PHE A 217 -4.05 1.13 15.84
C PHE A 217 -3.42 2.52 16.01
N GLU A 218 -3.02 3.12 14.90
CA GLU A 218 -2.31 4.40 14.87
C GLU A 218 -2.75 5.25 13.69
N LEU A 219 -2.60 6.58 13.82
CA LEU A 219 -2.93 7.58 12.82
C LEU A 219 -1.72 8.44 12.49
N LEU A 220 -1.46 8.65 11.21
CA LEU A 220 -0.59 9.68 10.69
C LEU A 220 -1.44 10.75 10.00
N ASP A 221 -1.47 11.95 10.57
CA ASP A 221 -2.14 13.11 9.97
C ASP A 221 -1.14 13.87 9.08
N LEU A 222 -1.40 13.90 7.78
CA LEU A 222 -0.53 14.55 6.80
C LEU A 222 -1.00 15.96 6.45
N SER A 223 -2.13 16.44 6.98
CA SER A 223 -2.74 17.73 6.58
C SER A 223 -1.76 18.90 6.71
N GLN A 224 -1.05 18.98 7.84
CA GLN A 224 -0.08 20.03 8.15
C GLN A 224 1.38 19.65 7.84
N SER A 225 1.61 18.46 7.26
CA SER A 225 2.97 17.97 7.04
C SER A 225 3.70 18.76 5.95
N LYS A 226 5.01 19.00 6.13
CA LYS A 226 5.86 19.71 5.17
C LYS A 226 7.00 18.82 4.71
N VAL A 227 7.27 18.85 3.40
CA VAL A 227 8.42 18.16 2.82
C VAL A 227 9.63 19.10 2.89
N VAL A 228 10.68 18.68 3.58
CA VAL A 228 11.90 19.47 3.78
C VAL A 228 13.10 18.67 3.27
N ALA A 229 14.11 19.36 2.74
CA ALA A 229 15.37 18.75 2.36
C ALA A 229 16.18 18.40 3.61
N ALA A 230 16.74 17.19 3.67
CA ALA A 230 17.57 16.77 4.79
C ALA A 230 18.84 17.63 4.87
N THR A 231 19.20 18.10 6.07
CA THR A 231 20.36 18.96 6.34
C THR A 231 21.70 18.34 5.89
N ALA A 232 21.77 16.99 5.83
CA ALA A 232 22.94 16.24 5.37
C ALA A 232 22.97 15.96 3.85
N GLY A 233 22.13 16.63 3.05
CA GLY A 233 22.22 16.65 1.59
C GLY A 233 21.79 15.36 0.86
N ARG A 234 21.23 14.37 1.56
CA ARG A 234 20.72 13.15 0.93
C ARG A 234 19.28 12.85 1.34
N GLY A 235 18.33 13.44 0.61
CA GLY A 235 16.92 13.06 0.64
C GLY A 235 15.98 14.12 1.20
N TYR A 236 14.71 13.75 1.26
CA TYR A 236 13.62 14.58 1.79
C TYR A 236 13.00 13.87 2.99
N HIS A 237 12.57 14.61 3.99
CA HIS A 237 11.80 14.09 5.13
C HIS A 237 10.55 14.91 5.38
N LEU A 238 9.59 14.32 6.08
CA LEU A 238 8.41 15.03 6.57
C LEU A 238 8.67 15.66 7.93
N GLU A 239 8.24 16.91 8.07
CA GLU A 239 8.16 17.63 9.34
C GLU A 239 6.72 17.97 9.68
N GLY A 240 6.45 18.23 10.97
CA GLY A 240 5.13 18.63 11.46
C GLY A 240 4.11 17.49 11.55
N CYS A 241 4.54 16.23 11.50
CA CYS A 241 3.67 15.08 11.69
C CYS A 241 4.37 13.96 12.48
N SER A 242 3.57 13.14 13.16
CA SER A 242 4.02 11.95 13.90
C SER A 242 2.89 10.93 13.92
N TRP A 243 3.22 9.68 14.19
CA TRP A 243 2.21 8.65 14.44
C TRP A 243 1.58 8.86 15.82
N ILE A 244 0.25 8.88 15.85
CA ILE A 244 -0.56 9.07 17.04
C ILE A 244 -1.23 7.75 17.38
N LYS A 245 -1.10 7.31 18.64
CA LYS A 245 -1.75 6.09 19.13
C LYS A 245 -3.26 6.32 19.21
N LEU A 246 -4.03 5.40 18.64
CA LEU A 246 -5.49 5.42 18.67
C LEU A 246 -6.05 4.37 19.65
N PRO A 247 -7.29 4.52 20.11
CA PRO A 247 -7.95 3.47 20.86
C PRO A 247 -8.04 2.19 20.02
N HIS A 248 -7.78 1.05 20.65
CA HIS A 248 -7.96 -0.25 20.00
C HIS A 248 -9.46 -0.61 19.96
N PRO A 249 -9.89 -1.51 19.06
CA PRO A 249 -11.25 -2.04 19.07
C PRO A 249 -11.62 -2.58 20.47
N PRO A 250 -12.84 -2.28 21.00
CA PRO A 250 -13.24 -2.70 22.34
C PRO A 250 -13.29 -4.23 22.53
N CYS A 251 -13.40 -4.98 21.43
CA CYS A 251 -13.36 -6.45 21.45
C CYS A 251 -11.97 -7.03 21.72
N PHE A 252 -10.89 -6.23 21.62
CA PHE A 252 -9.55 -6.72 21.87
C PHE A 252 -9.30 -6.86 23.37
N PRO A 253 -8.84 -8.03 23.85
CA PRO A 253 -8.53 -8.21 25.25
C PRO A 253 -7.22 -7.48 25.61
N TRP A 254 -7.33 -6.23 26.08
CA TRP A 254 -6.16 -5.43 26.50
C TRP A 254 -5.46 -6.00 27.74
N LYS A 255 -6.23 -6.44 28.73
CA LYS A 255 -5.73 -7.03 29.98
C LYS A 255 -6.01 -8.53 29.96
N LEU A 256 -4.99 -9.32 29.65
CA LEU A 256 -5.03 -10.77 29.76
C LEU A 256 -4.79 -11.18 31.21
N ARG A 257 -5.54 -12.18 31.71
CA ARG A 257 -5.22 -12.80 33.00
C ARG A 257 -4.00 -13.70 32.82
N PRO A 258 -3.24 -14.01 33.89
CA PRO A 258 -2.08 -14.92 33.79
C PRO A 258 -2.37 -16.25 33.07
N VAL A 259 -3.57 -16.81 33.24
CA VAL A 259 -3.99 -18.02 32.52
C VAL A 259 -4.16 -17.80 31.02
N ASP A 260 -4.62 -16.62 30.60
CA ASP A 260 -4.84 -16.30 29.19
C ASP A 260 -3.50 -16.14 28.43
N TYR A 261 -2.38 -15.94 29.12
CA TYR A 261 -1.04 -16.01 28.53
C TYR A 261 -0.59 -17.43 28.17
N THR A 262 -1.26 -18.48 28.70
CA THR A 262 -0.97 -19.86 28.31
C THR A 262 -1.55 -20.22 26.94
N LEU A 263 -2.59 -19.49 26.52
CA LEU A 263 -3.23 -19.64 25.21
C LEU A 263 -3.69 -18.26 24.72
N LEU A 264 -2.77 -17.54 24.09
CA LEU A 264 -3.05 -16.20 23.59
C LEU A 264 -4.14 -16.22 22.51
N PRO A 265 -5.00 -15.20 22.48
CA PRO A 265 -6.02 -15.07 21.45
C PRO A 265 -5.36 -14.87 20.08
N VAL A 266 -5.74 -15.71 19.10
CA VAL A 266 -5.36 -15.50 17.70
C VAL A 266 -6.41 -14.61 17.04
N VAL A 267 -6.11 -13.31 16.98
CA VAL A 267 -6.98 -12.31 16.35
C VAL A 267 -6.39 -11.93 15.00
N ILE A 268 -7.21 -11.97 13.96
CA ILE A 268 -6.83 -11.58 12.61
C ILE A 268 -7.91 -10.67 12.03
N VAL A 269 -7.52 -9.51 11.48
CA VAL A 269 -8.38 -8.66 10.66
C VAL A 269 -8.74 -9.42 9.39
N MET A 270 -10.01 -9.78 9.25
CA MET A 270 -10.52 -10.50 8.08
C MET A 270 -10.93 -9.54 6.97
N SER A 271 -11.58 -8.44 7.34
CA SER A 271 -12.07 -7.47 6.37
C SER A 271 -12.16 -6.07 6.93
N TYR A 272 -11.98 -5.09 6.05
CA TYR A 272 -12.07 -3.68 6.39
C TYR A 272 -12.47 -2.83 5.19
N VAL A 273 -13.12 -1.69 5.44
CA VAL A 273 -13.52 -0.72 4.42
C VAL A 273 -13.65 0.67 5.04
N VAL A 274 -13.37 1.70 4.25
CA VAL A 274 -13.64 3.10 4.62
C VAL A 274 -14.95 3.52 3.97
N VAL A 275 -15.91 3.97 4.78
CA VAL A 275 -17.21 4.49 4.32
C VAL A 275 -17.41 5.85 4.95
N ASP A 276 -17.36 6.90 4.15
CA ASP A 276 -17.37 8.29 4.62
C ASP A 276 -16.32 8.55 5.72
N ALA A 277 -16.78 8.89 6.93
CA ALA A 277 -15.93 9.13 8.09
C ALA A 277 -15.72 7.89 8.97
N TYR A 278 -16.20 6.71 8.55
CA TYR A 278 -16.14 5.47 9.32
C TYR A 278 -15.15 4.47 8.72
N ILE A 279 -14.34 3.86 9.57
CA ILE A 279 -13.52 2.70 9.23
C ILE A 279 -14.20 1.46 9.81
N LEU A 280 -14.77 0.63 8.94
CA LEU A 280 -15.42 -0.63 9.33
C LEU A 280 -14.40 -1.75 9.35
N VAL A 281 -14.43 -2.60 10.37
CA VAL A 281 -13.51 -3.74 10.53
C VAL A 281 -14.25 -4.96 11.07
N SER A 282 -13.90 -6.13 10.55
CA SER A 282 -14.32 -7.45 11.04
C SER A 282 -13.11 -8.36 11.28
N PHE A 283 -13.21 -9.21 12.29
CA PHE A 283 -12.14 -10.11 12.72
C PHE A 283 -12.49 -11.58 12.48
N ASN A 284 -11.50 -12.47 12.59
CA ASN A 284 -11.68 -13.93 12.53
C ASN A 284 -12.47 -14.50 13.72
N GLN A 285 -12.66 -13.69 14.77
CA GLN A 285 -13.49 -14.01 15.93
C GLN A 285 -14.96 -13.65 15.67
N PRO A 286 -15.94 -14.32 16.31
CA PRO A 286 -17.37 -14.08 16.10
C PRO A 286 -17.85 -12.83 16.86
N TRP A 287 -17.14 -11.70 16.71
CA TRP A 287 -17.43 -10.45 17.41
C TRP A 287 -18.34 -9.49 16.63
N GLY A 288 -18.59 -9.78 15.35
CA GLY A 288 -19.33 -8.92 14.44
C GLY A 288 -18.47 -7.84 13.79
N THR A 289 -19.12 -6.73 13.42
CA THR A 289 -18.50 -5.60 12.73
C THR A 289 -18.41 -4.40 13.66
N TYR A 290 -17.24 -3.77 13.68
CA TYR A 290 -16.97 -2.55 14.43
C TYR A 290 -16.70 -1.39 13.47
N ALA A 291 -17.22 -0.22 13.80
CA ALA A 291 -16.97 1.03 13.11
C ALA A 291 -16.13 1.95 13.99
N PHE A 292 -15.01 2.45 13.46
CA PHE A 292 -14.28 3.55 14.06
C PHE A 292 -14.71 4.85 13.43
N ASP A 293 -15.31 5.74 14.23
CA ASP A 293 -15.65 7.10 13.83
C ASP A 293 -14.39 7.97 13.88
N THR A 294 -13.94 8.42 12.72
CA THR A 294 -12.74 9.26 12.58
C THR A 294 -12.94 10.69 13.08
N ASN A 295 -14.19 11.15 13.22
CA ASN A 295 -14.51 12.48 13.75
C ASN A 295 -14.49 12.50 15.29
N SER A 296 -15.12 11.51 15.92
CA SER A 296 -15.18 11.43 17.39
C SER A 296 -14.04 10.62 18.01
N ILE A 297 -13.24 9.90 17.20
CA ILE A 297 -12.16 9.02 17.63
C ILE A 297 -12.68 7.93 18.59
N LYS A 298 -13.81 7.30 18.22
CA LYS A 298 -14.48 6.27 19.02
C LYS A 298 -14.83 5.05 18.19
N TRP A 299 -14.92 3.91 18.88
CA TRP A 299 -15.36 2.65 18.31
C TRP A 299 -16.82 2.38 18.69
N HIS A 300 -17.58 1.91 17.71
CA HIS A 300 -18.97 1.46 17.86
C HIS A 300 -19.09 0.05 17.32
N LYS A 301 -19.89 -0.80 17.96
CA LYS A 301 -20.29 -2.08 17.38
C LYS A 301 -21.54 -1.85 16.55
N VAL A 302 -21.49 -2.16 15.25
CA VAL A 302 -22.55 -1.79 14.30
C VAL A 302 -23.31 -2.98 13.73
N ASP A 303 -22.77 -4.19 13.86
CA ASP A 303 -23.45 -5.43 13.49
C ASP A 303 -22.87 -6.60 14.32
N ASP A 304 -23.68 -7.62 14.58
CA ASP A 304 -23.26 -8.90 15.15
C ASP A 304 -22.65 -9.83 14.10
N LYS A 305 -22.93 -9.59 12.82
CA LYS A 305 -22.35 -10.30 11.69
C LYS A 305 -21.07 -9.61 11.22
N ARG A 306 -20.20 -10.40 10.58
CA ARG A 306 -19.00 -9.89 9.92
C ARG A 306 -19.37 -9.27 8.58
N LEU A 307 -18.54 -8.36 8.11
CA LEU A 307 -18.58 -7.87 6.74
C LEU A 307 -18.58 -9.04 5.75
N PRO A 308 -19.42 -9.01 4.69
CA PRO A 308 -19.63 -10.13 3.77
C PRO A 308 -18.55 -10.26 2.69
N PHE A 309 -17.32 -9.85 2.99
CA PHE A 309 -16.15 -9.91 2.11
C PHE A 309 -14.88 -10.15 2.92
N THR A 310 -13.79 -10.50 2.23
CA THR A 310 -12.45 -10.67 2.82
C THR A 310 -11.47 -9.65 2.23
N GLY A 311 -10.54 -9.17 3.06
CA GLY A 311 -9.57 -8.14 2.70
C GLY A 311 -10.18 -6.73 2.71
N CYS A 312 -9.66 -5.84 1.85
CA CYS A 312 -10.26 -4.52 1.68
C CYS A 312 -11.39 -4.56 0.65
N ALA A 313 -12.43 -3.75 0.87
CA ALA A 313 -13.33 -3.36 -0.20
C ALA A 313 -12.94 -1.96 -0.70
N ALA A 314 -12.84 -1.80 -2.03
CA ALA A 314 -12.42 -0.55 -2.67
C ALA A 314 -13.63 0.24 -3.19
N PRO A 315 -13.69 1.57 -3.01
CA PRO A 315 -14.81 2.40 -3.46
C PRO A 315 -14.88 2.45 -4.99
N HIS A 316 -16.06 2.24 -5.56
CA HIS A 316 -16.32 2.16 -7.00
C HIS A 316 -17.66 2.84 -7.33
N GLY A 317 -17.61 4.16 -7.53
CA GLY A 317 -18.83 4.97 -7.66
C GLY A 317 -19.64 4.92 -6.36
N SER A 318 -20.91 4.53 -6.45
CA SER A 318 -21.84 4.42 -5.31
C SER A 318 -21.78 3.08 -4.57
N VAL A 319 -20.91 2.15 -5.00
CA VAL A 319 -20.74 0.83 -4.39
C VAL A 319 -19.28 0.59 -4.04
N PHE A 320 -19.01 -0.50 -3.32
CA PHE A 320 -17.68 -0.98 -3.01
C PHE A 320 -17.46 -2.33 -3.69
N LEU A 321 -16.29 -2.56 -4.28
CA LEU A 321 -15.91 -3.87 -4.83
C LEU A 321 -15.07 -4.62 -3.80
N GLY A 322 -15.35 -5.90 -3.58
CA GLY A 322 -14.70 -6.73 -2.57
C GLY A 322 -14.73 -8.22 -2.93
N LEU A 323 -13.74 -8.98 -2.47
CA LEU A 323 -13.75 -10.44 -2.63
C LEU A 323 -14.78 -11.05 -1.67
N SER A 324 -15.73 -11.82 -2.18
CA SER A 324 -16.75 -12.50 -1.36
C SER A 324 -16.19 -13.47 -0.31
N LYS A 325 -15.00 -14.01 -0.58
CA LYS A 325 -14.19 -14.84 0.31
C LYS A 325 -12.74 -14.82 -0.18
N ASP A 326 -11.83 -15.42 0.57
CA ASP A 326 -10.45 -15.62 0.11
C ASP A 326 -10.41 -16.31 -1.26
N ASN A 327 -9.79 -15.65 -2.24
CA ASN A 327 -9.74 -16.09 -3.64
C ASN A 327 -11.13 -16.36 -4.26
N GLY A 328 -12.19 -15.77 -3.72
CA GLY A 328 -13.55 -15.85 -4.25
C GLY A 328 -13.80 -14.84 -5.37
N PRO A 329 -15.00 -14.86 -5.99
CA PRO A 329 -15.39 -13.84 -6.95
C PRO A 329 -15.49 -12.47 -6.30
N ILE A 330 -15.27 -11.43 -7.11
CA ILE A 330 -15.54 -10.04 -6.74
C ILE A 330 -17.05 -9.83 -6.77
N ASN A 331 -17.60 -9.26 -5.70
CA ASN A 331 -18.96 -8.73 -5.69
C ASN A 331 -18.93 -7.23 -5.47
N ALA A 332 -20.04 -6.58 -5.77
CA ALA A 332 -20.31 -5.22 -5.37
C ALA A 332 -21.12 -5.20 -4.06
N TYR A 333 -20.84 -4.23 -3.22
CA TYR A 333 -21.47 -4.04 -1.92
C TYR A 333 -21.92 -2.59 -1.84
N ARG A 334 -23.21 -2.36 -1.64
CA ARG A 334 -23.68 -1.05 -1.20
C ARG A 334 -23.60 -1.03 0.31
N ILE A 335 -22.73 -0.19 0.85
CA ILE A 335 -22.45 -0.10 2.28
C ILE A 335 -22.80 1.30 2.73
N ASN A 336 -23.77 1.42 3.63
CA ASN A 336 -24.17 2.70 4.21
C ASN A 336 -23.99 2.66 5.72
N VAL A 337 -23.47 3.75 6.28
CA VAL A 337 -23.43 3.98 7.73
C VAL A 337 -24.25 5.23 8.02
N THR A 338 -25.35 5.06 8.76
CA THR A 338 -26.24 6.17 9.14
C THR A 338 -26.24 6.35 10.65
N THR A 339 -26.34 7.58 11.13
CA THR A 339 -26.53 7.82 12.57
C THR A 339 -28.00 7.67 12.89
N SER A 340 -28.34 6.81 13.84
CA SER A 340 -29.72 6.73 14.30
C SER A 340 -30.07 7.90 15.23
N ASP A 341 -31.34 8.33 15.20
CA ASP A 341 -31.85 9.43 16.03
C ASP A 341 -31.83 9.13 17.54
N LYS A 342 -31.55 7.88 17.92
CA LYS A 342 -31.43 7.44 19.30
C LYS A 342 -29.95 7.21 19.60
N GLU A 343 -29.39 8.02 20.50
CA GLU A 343 -28.02 7.92 21.04
C GLU A 343 -26.85 8.20 20.08
N TYR A 344 -27.08 8.63 18.83
CA TYR A 344 -26.01 8.86 17.83
C TYR A 344 -25.21 7.59 17.47
N ASP A 345 -25.73 6.41 17.78
CA ASP A 345 -25.05 5.17 17.43
C ASP A 345 -25.18 4.89 15.92
N PRO A 346 -24.06 4.57 15.23
CA PRO A 346 -24.07 4.29 13.81
C PRO A 346 -24.74 2.95 13.52
N CYS A 347 -25.65 2.96 12.54
CA CYS A 347 -26.35 1.82 11.99
C CYS A 347 -25.75 1.46 10.62
N LEU A 348 -25.41 0.18 10.45
CA LEU A 348 -24.82 -0.36 9.23
C LEU A 348 -25.89 -1.06 8.38
N SER A 349 -26.02 -0.67 7.10
CA SER A 349 -26.77 -1.45 6.10
C SER A 349 -25.85 -1.88 4.97
N ILE A 350 -25.99 -3.15 4.55
CA ILE A 350 -25.19 -3.74 3.47
C ILE A 350 -26.09 -4.52 2.53
N VAL A 351 -26.08 -4.15 1.25
CA VAL A 351 -26.68 -4.92 0.17
C VAL A 351 -25.57 -5.53 -0.68
N VAL A 352 -25.58 -6.86 -0.82
CA VAL A 352 -24.67 -7.58 -1.70
C VAL A 352 -25.27 -7.66 -3.10
N LEU A 353 -24.50 -7.23 -4.09
CA LEU A 353 -24.87 -7.18 -5.49
C LEU A 353 -23.90 -8.06 -6.28
N PRO A 354 -24.37 -9.18 -6.89
CA PRO A 354 -23.49 -10.06 -7.65
C PRO A 354 -22.94 -9.32 -8.88
N VAL A 355 -21.66 -9.54 -9.17
CA VAL A 355 -21.01 -9.02 -10.37
C VAL A 355 -21.08 -10.08 -11.47
N LYS A 356 -21.58 -9.69 -12.64
CA LYS A 356 -21.67 -10.53 -13.83
C LYS A 356 -20.70 -10.05 -14.89
N TYR A 357 -19.72 -10.90 -15.19
CA TYR A 357 -18.75 -10.69 -16.26
C TYR A 357 -19.35 -11.08 -17.60
N MET A 358 -19.27 -10.18 -18.59
CA MET A 358 -19.82 -10.44 -19.94
C MET A 358 -18.88 -11.27 -20.82
N GLU A 359 -17.58 -11.29 -20.53
CA GLU A 359 -16.59 -11.98 -21.36
C GLU A 359 -15.71 -12.92 -20.52
N HIS A 360 -14.83 -12.34 -19.70
CA HIS A 360 -13.83 -13.07 -18.94
C HIS A 360 -13.98 -12.78 -17.45
N GLU A 361 -14.32 -13.83 -16.70
CA GLU A 361 -14.33 -13.79 -15.25
C GLU A 361 -12.93 -13.46 -14.70
N VAL A 362 -12.91 -12.72 -13.59
CA VAL A 362 -11.68 -12.42 -12.88
C VAL A 362 -11.17 -13.69 -12.21
N ASP A 363 -10.01 -14.16 -12.63
CA ASP A 363 -9.39 -15.37 -12.09
C ASP A 363 -9.03 -15.18 -10.60
N ALA A 364 -9.33 -16.22 -9.80
CA ALA A 364 -9.13 -16.29 -8.37
C ALA A 364 -7.66 -16.03 -7.99
N GLY A 365 -7.42 -15.01 -7.18
CA GLY A 365 -6.08 -14.62 -6.70
C GLY A 365 -5.56 -13.28 -7.21
N SER A 366 -6.39 -12.50 -7.91
CA SER A 366 -6.00 -11.18 -8.40
C SER A 366 -6.19 -10.08 -7.35
N CYS A 367 -5.18 -9.22 -7.23
CA CYS A 367 -5.37 -7.93 -6.56
C CYS A 367 -6.22 -7.08 -7.51
N PHE A 368 -7.35 -6.57 -7.04
CA PHE A 368 -8.13 -5.61 -7.82
C PHE A 368 -8.10 -4.25 -7.13
N PHE A 369 -8.33 -3.21 -7.90
CA PHE A 369 -8.45 -1.85 -7.40
C PHE A 369 -9.44 -1.10 -8.25
N SER A 370 -10.19 -0.22 -7.60
CA SER A 370 -11.12 0.65 -8.30
C SER A 370 -10.39 1.82 -8.94
N LEU A 371 -10.87 2.21 -10.11
CA LEU A 371 -10.52 3.45 -10.81
C LEU A 371 -11.71 4.42 -10.72
N GLU A 372 -11.53 5.65 -11.18
CA GLU A 372 -12.65 6.57 -11.37
C GLU A 372 -13.58 6.11 -12.51
N ASP A 373 -14.72 6.78 -12.63
CA ASP A 373 -15.64 6.67 -13.78
C ASP A 373 -16.20 5.27 -14.03
N GLY A 374 -16.41 4.50 -12.96
CA GLY A 374 -16.96 3.15 -13.06
C GLY A 374 -16.00 2.14 -13.69
N LEU A 375 -14.70 2.45 -13.71
CA LEU A 375 -13.65 1.51 -14.08
C LEU A 375 -13.04 0.83 -12.85
N PHE A 376 -12.54 -0.38 -13.02
CA PHE A 376 -11.65 -1.02 -12.05
C PHE A 376 -10.67 -1.91 -12.81
N CYS A 377 -9.54 -2.26 -12.21
CA CYS A 377 -8.66 -3.25 -12.82
C CYS A 377 -8.40 -4.42 -11.89
N SER A 378 -8.09 -5.55 -12.52
CA SER A 378 -7.58 -6.75 -11.91
C SER A 378 -6.13 -6.95 -12.32
N LEU A 379 -5.28 -7.25 -11.34
CA LEU A 379 -3.88 -7.57 -11.51
C LEU A 379 -3.65 -9.06 -11.25
N ARG A 380 -3.15 -9.76 -12.26
CA ARG A 380 -2.59 -11.09 -12.08
C ARG A 380 -1.07 -10.99 -12.07
N PHE A 381 -0.49 -11.68 -11.10
CA PHE A 381 0.94 -11.72 -10.90
C PHE A 381 1.46 -13.14 -11.01
N SER A 382 2.56 -13.34 -11.74
CA SER A 382 3.27 -14.62 -11.77
C SER A 382 4.78 -14.42 -11.80
N LEU A 383 5.49 -15.27 -11.08
CA LEU A 383 6.94 -15.29 -11.07
C LEU A 383 7.47 -16.28 -12.11
N ASP A 384 8.53 -15.88 -12.81
CA ASP A 384 9.19 -16.73 -13.79
C ASP A 384 10.19 -17.67 -13.11
N SER A 385 9.78 -18.92 -12.91
CA SER A 385 10.61 -19.95 -12.28
C SER A 385 11.84 -20.34 -13.10
N SER A 386 11.93 -19.96 -14.39
CA SER A 386 13.08 -20.26 -15.25
C SER A 386 14.27 -19.32 -15.03
N SER A 387 14.04 -18.17 -14.37
CA SER A 387 15.01 -17.10 -14.22
C SER A 387 15.15 -16.77 -12.75
N VAL A 388 16.19 -17.28 -12.09
CA VAL A 388 16.31 -17.22 -10.63
C VAL A 388 17.71 -16.82 -10.18
N ILE A 389 17.78 -16.16 -9.01
CA ILE A 389 19.02 -15.94 -8.25
C ILE A 389 18.95 -16.79 -6.99
N ARG A 390 20.09 -17.40 -6.62
CA ARG A 390 20.23 -18.11 -5.35
C ARG A 390 20.79 -17.17 -4.30
N SER A 391 20.13 -17.10 -3.16
CA SER A 391 20.69 -16.42 -1.98
C SER A 391 21.76 -17.29 -1.33
N LYS A 392 22.55 -16.69 -0.44
CA LYS A 392 23.54 -17.41 0.41
C LYS A 392 22.89 -18.51 1.27
N ASN A 393 21.59 -18.38 1.56
CA ASN A 393 20.80 -19.34 2.34
C ASN A 393 20.14 -20.42 1.47
N LEU A 394 20.56 -20.57 0.20
CA LEU A 394 20.04 -21.56 -0.77
C LEU A 394 18.57 -21.35 -1.18
N GLU A 395 17.94 -20.25 -0.77
CA GLU A 395 16.62 -19.88 -1.25
C GLU A 395 16.72 -19.31 -2.67
N VAL A 396 15.70 -19.59 -3.47
CA VAL A 396 15.69 -19.31 -4.91
C VAL A 396 14.66 -18.22 -5.20
N PHE A 397 15.12 -17.10 -5.76
CA PHE A 397 14.25 -15.95 -6.04
C PHE A 397 14.15 -15.66 -7.52
N PRO A 398 12.93 -15.66 -8.09
CA PRO A 398 12.71 -15.30 -9.49
C PRO A 398 13.16 -13.87 -9.80
N THR A 399 13.98 -13.70 -10.83
CA THR A 399 14.47 -12.39 -11.31
C THR A 399 13.55 -11.73 -12.32
N LYS A 400 12.53 -12.45 -12.78
CA LYS A 400 11.53 -11.96 -13.71
C LYS A 400 10.16 -12.20 -13.12
N ALA A 401 9.30 -11.21 -13.30
CA ALA A 401 7.91 -11.25 -12.96
C ALA A 401 7.06 -10.86 -14.18
N HIS A 402 5.96 -11.57 -14.37
CA HIS A 402 4.95 -11.26 -15.36
C HIS A 402 3.73 -10.70 -14.65
N VAL A 403 3.24 -9.59 -15.20
CA VAL A 403 2.15 -8.82 -14.62
C VAL A 403 1.12 -8.64 -15.72
N ASP A 404 -0.04 -9.26 -15.56
CA ASP A 404 -1.14 -9.12 -16.50
C ASP A 404 -2.19 -8.21 -15.85
N LEU A 405 -2.44 -7.07 -16.48
CA LEU A 405 -3.42 -6.09 -16.03
C LEU A 405 -4.63 -6.14 -16.96
N ARG A 406 -5.81 -6.26 -16.37
CA ARG A 406 -7.09 -6.17 -17.09
C ARG A 406 -7.94 -5.06 -16.49
N THR A 407 -8.49 -4.19 -17.33
CA THR A 407 -9.41 -3.12 -16.93
C THR A 407 -10.83 -3.50 -17.33
N TYR A 408 -11.75 -3.28 -16.41
CA TYR A 408 -13.16 -3.55 -16.54
C TYR A 408 -13.94 -2.25 -16.39
N GLN A 409 -15.04 -2.14 -17.13
CA GLN A 409 -16.02 -1.07 -17.01
C GLN A 409 -17.34 -1.63 -16.52
N THR A 410 -17.92 -0.96 -15.53
CA THR A 410 -19.26 -1.25 -15.03
C THR A 410 -20.30 -0.59 -15.94
N GLU A 411 -21.24 -1.39 -16.45
CA GLU A 411 -22.33 -0.92 -17.27
C GLU A 411 -23.50 -0.43 -16.40
N ASN A 412 -24.10 0.71 -16.77
CA ASN A 412 -25.34 1.24 -16.18
C ASN A 412 -25.37 1.21 -14.64
N THR A 413 -24.75 2.21 -14.01
CA THR A 413 -24.77 2.38 -12.54
C THR A 413 -26.09 2.94 -12.00
N SER A 414 -26.98 3.46 -12.85
CA SER A 414 -28.24 4.11 -12.44
C SER A 414 -29.19 3.24 -11.60
N PRO A 415 -29.33 1.92 -11.81
CA PRO A 415 -30.16 1.08 -10.95
C PRO A 415 -29.56 0.88 -9.55
N LEU A 416 -28.26 1.12 -9.39
CA LEU A 416 -27.54 0.94 -8.12
C LEU A 416 -27.79 2.08 -7.13
N GLU A 417 -28.34 3.21 -7.61
CA GLU A 417 -28.70 4.37 -6.80
C GLU A 417 -30.12 4.26 -6.20
N ALA A 418 -30.93 3.28 -6.65
CA ALA A 418 -32.29 3.07 -6.17
C ALA A 418 -32.37 2.82 -4.65
N PRO A 419 -33.49 3.11 -3.96
CA PRO A 419 -33.63 2.82 -2.53
C PRO A 419 -33.35 1.35 -2.18
N GLU A 420 -32.86 1.10 -0.97
CA GLU A 420 -32.46 -0.24 -0.50
C GLU A 420 -33.57 -1.29 -0.67
N GLU A 421 -34.82 -0.91 -0.36
CA GLU A 421 -36.00 -1.77 -0.54
C GLU A 421 -36.17 -2.24 -2.00
N THR A 422 -35.93 -1.34 -2.96
CA THR A 422 -36.00 -1.64 -4.39
C THR A 422 -34.86 -2.57 -4.81
N LEU A 423 -33.65 -2.38 -4.28
CA LEU A 423 -32.51 -3.25 -4.57
C LEU A 423 -32.75 -4.68 -4.07
N LEU A 424 -33.33 -4.82 -2.87
CA LEU A 424 -33.64 -6.12 -2.30
C LEU A 424 -34.75 -6.85 -3.06
N ALA A 425 -35.73 -6.11 -3.60
CA ALA A 425 -36.83 -6.66 -4.39
C ALA A 425 -36.39 -7.10 -5.80
N VAL A 426 -35.59 -6.27 -6.48
CA VAL A 426 -35.21 -6.49 -7.88
C VAL A 426 -33.95 -7.36 -8.00
N LYS A 427 -33.11 -7.40 -6.96
CA LYS A 427 -31.80 -8.08 -6.94
C LYS A 427 -30.97 -7.75 -8.19
N PRO A 428 -30.67 -6.47 -8.42
CA PRO A 428 -29.93 -6.07 -9.60
C PRO A 428 -28.53 -6.68 -9.60
N GLU A 429 -28.05 -7.04 -10.79
CA GLU A 429 -26.68 -7.51 -11.02
C GLU A 429 -25.83 -6.34 -11.52
N VAL A 430 -24.58 -6.27 -11.06
CA VAL A 430 -23.60 -5.32 -11.59
C VAL A 430 -22.93 -5.96 -12.81
N ARG A 431 -23.20 -5.42 -13.98
CA ARG A 431 -22.65 -5.94 -15.24
C ARG A 431 -21.31 -5.29 -15.53
N VAL A 432 -20.31 -6.09 -15.86
CA VAL A 432 -18.95 -5.59 -16.14
C VAL A 432 -18.41 -6.16 -17.45
N CYS A 433 -17.80 -5.28 -18.23
CA CYS A 433 -17.21 -5.59 -19.52
C CYS A 433 -15.70 -5.33 -19.50
N SER A 434 -14.93 -6.26 -20.04
CA SER A 434 -13.48 -6.09 -20.19
C SER A 434 -13.22 -5.04 -21.26
N GLN A 435 -12.44 -4.02 -20.94
CA GLN A 435 -12.11 -2.94 -21.88
C GLN A 435 -10.71 -3.11 -22.46
N TRP A 436 -9.77 -3.53 -21.62
CA TRP A 436 -8.36 -3.49 -21.98
C TRP A 436 -7.56 -4.54 -21.21
N GLU A 437 -6.69 -5.25 -21.92
CA GLU A 437 -5.75 -6.21 -21.35
C GLU A 437 -4.33 -5.89 -21.81
N GLN A 438 -3.40 -5.87 -20.85
CA GLN A 438 -1.99 -5.64 -21.14
C GLN A 438 -1.11 -6.53 -20.27
N ALA A 439 -0.27 -7.30 -20.95
CA ALA A 439 0.76 -8.09 -20.32
C ALA A 439 2.06 -7.28 -20.23
N PHE A 440 2.65 -7.28 -19.04
CA PHE A 440 3.90 -6.62 -18.72
C PHE A 440 4.95 -7.61 -18.23
N LYS A 441 6.21 -7.20 -18.35
CA LYS A 441 7.36 -7.89 -17.78
C LYS A 441 8.19 -6.94 -16.95
N ILE A 442 8.52 -7.39 -15.75
CA ILE A 442 9.47 -6.72 -14.86
C ILE A 442 10.64 -7.66 -14.67
N SER A 443 11.85 -7.13 -14.82
CA SER A 443 13.09 -7.86 -14.58
C SER A 443 13.92 -7.11 -13.55
N CYS A 444 14.62 -7.87 -12.72
CA CYS A 444 15.64 -7.37 -11.80
C CYS A 444 16.91 -8.18 -12.03
N SER A 445 18.00 -7.49 -12.38
CA SER A 445 19.29 -8.13 -12.68
C SER A 445 20.08 -8.48 -11.42
N SER A 446 19.91 -7.72 -10.34
CA SER A 446 20.72 -7.83 -9.13
C SER A 446 20.08 -8.64 -8.01
N HIS A 447 18.74 -8.74 -7.98
CA HIS A 447 17.99 -9.43 -6.92
C HIS A 447 16.77 -10.13 -7.50
N GLY A 448 16.27 -11.17 -6.83
CA GLY A 448 14.96 -11.73 -7.18
C GLY A 448 13.78 -10.94 -6.58
N PHE A 449 12.56 -11.31 -6.93
CA PHE A 449 11.32 -10.73 -6.43
C PHE A 449 10.79 -11.52 -5.23
N SER A 450 10.17 -10.82 -4.27
CA SER A 450 9.40 -11.45 -3.20
C SER A 450 8.01 -11.81 -3.72
N PRO A 451 7.51 -13.04 -3.53
CA PRO A 451 6.17 -13.44 -3.97
C PRO A 451 5.04 -12.77 -3.17
N PHE A 452 5.34 -12.15 -2.02
CA PHE A 452 4.33 -11.73 -1.04
C PHE A 452 4.10 -10.22 -0.95
N ALA A 453 4.73 -9.41 -1.79
CA ALA A 453 4.72 -7.95 -1.60
C ALA A 453 4.65 -7.18 -2.92
N PHE A 454 3.45 -7.16 -3.50
CA PHE A 454 3.06 -6.27 -4.60
C PHE A 454 1.85 -5.45 -4.16
N ALA A 455 1.88 -4.15 -4.45
CA ALA A 455 0.75 -3.26 -4.25
C ALA A 455 0.46 -2.50 -5.53
N LEU A 456 -0.80 -2.43 -5.93
CA LEU A 456 -1.24 -1.65 -7.08
C LEU A 456 -2.12 -0.52 -6.59
N LEU A 457 -1.77 0.69 -6.99
CA LEU A 457 -2.32 1.92 -6.42
C LEU A 457 -2.72 2.85 -7.55
N SER A 458 -3.95 3.36 -7.47
CA SER A 458 -4.37 4.50 -8.28
C SER A 458 -4.16 5.77 -7.46
N ILE A 459 -3.51 6.75 -8.09
CA ILE A 459 -3.37 8.10 -7.56
C ILE A 459 -4.11 9.05 -8.47
#